data_AF-A0A396Z1X8-F1
#
_entry.id   AF-A0A396Z1X8-F1
#
_cell.length_a   1.000
_cell.length_b   1.000
_cell.length_c   1.000
_cell.angle_alpha   90.00
_cell.angle_beta   90.00
_cell.angle_gamma   90.00
#
_symmetry.space_group_name_H-M   'P 1'
#
loop_
_entity.id
_entity.type
_entity.pdbx_description
1 polymer ?
#
loop_
_entity_poly.entity_id
_entity_poly.type
_entity_poly.pdbx_seq_one_letter_code
_entity_poly.pdbx_strand_id
1 'polypeptide(L)'
;MKNRLFPHSCAIQTPSGTLESNARKSSSSFNPLGNLFFLGEIVLSYKKGSLILVSIFLSFLVQCNGTRPTTLGVQNGKLGICPQTPNCVSSFVPESDTEHTIMPLSYKGTPEEGKTKLKAAIGEIARTKIIKEDPNYLYVEFTSLIWRYIDDVEFLFDPNSPLIHVRSASRLGKSDFGVNRKRIETIREKINSN
;
A
#
# COMPACT_ATOMS: atom_id res chain seq x y z
N MET A 1 31.39 5.77 -13.09
CA MET A 1 30.20 5.80 -13.97
C MET A 1 29.03 6.31 -13.14
N LYS A 2 28.58 7.55 -13.41
CA LYS A 2 27.50 8.22 -12.68
C LYS A 2 26.18 7.91 -13.37
N ASN A 3 25.43 6.91 -12.89
CA ASN A 3 24.03 6.75 -13.27
C ASN A 3 23.14 7.58 -12.34
N ARG A 4 22.64 8.67 -12.90
CA ARG A 4 21.71 9.60 -12.26
C ARG A 4 20.28 9.07 -12.35
N LEU A 5 19.63 9.10 -11.19
CA LEU A 5 18.27 9.60 -10.93
C LEU A 5 17.09 8.83 -11.55
N PHE A 6 16.48 8.03 -10.66
CA PHE A 6 15.07 7.68 -10.64
C PHE A 6 14.13 8.83 -11.01
N PRO A 7 13.00 8.50 -11.65
CA PRO A 7 11.74 9.05 -11.22
C PRO A 7 10.71 7.93 -11.06
N HIS A 8 10.47 7.50 -9.82
CA HIS A 8 9.18 6.91 -9.45
C HIS A 8 8.44 7.88 -8.52
N SER A 9 8.53 9.18 -8.84
CA SER A 9 7.56 10.16 -8.36
C SER A 9 6.31 10.00 -9.21
N CYS A 10 5.16 9.88 -8.54
CA CYS A 10 3.86 10.04 -9.15
C CYS A 10 3.76 11.46 -9.71
N ALA A 11 4.09 11.65 -11.00
CA ALA A 11 3.89 12.93 -11.66
C ALA A 11 2.41 13.09 -11.96
N ILE A 12 1.78 14.04 -11.26
CA ILE A 12 0.44 14.51 -11.61
C ILE A 12 0.59 15.29 -12.92
N GLN A 13 0.14 14.71 -14.04
CA GLN A 13 -0.06 15.47 -15.27
C GLN A 13 -1.30 16.35 -15.08
N THR A 14 -1.08 17.64 -14.85
CA THR A 14 -2.13 18.66 -14.96
C THR A 14 -2.44 18.90 -16.44
N PRO A 15 -3.71 18.89 -16.88
CA PRO A 15 -4.05 19.38 -18.21
C PRO A 15 -3.89 20.91 -18.24
N SER A 16 -3.02 21.39 -19.14
CA SER A 16 -3.01 22.77 -19.60
C SER A 16 -4.21 22.97 -20.52
N GLY A 17 -5.19 23.76 -20.08
CA GLY A 17 -6.34 24.16 -20.88
C GLY A 17 -6.51 25.68 -20.84
N THR A 18 -6.23 26.34 -21.94
CA THR A 18 -6.47 27.77 -22.20
C THR A 18 -7.97 28.04 -22.33
N LEU A 19 -8.49 28.99 -21.56
CA LEU A 19 -9.85 29.51 -21.70
C LEU A 19 -9.85 30.67 -22.70
N GLU A 20 -10.45 30.47 -23.88
CA GLU A 20 -10.87 31.56 -24.77
C GLU A 20 -12.25 32.05 -24.35
N SER A 21 -12.36 33.36 -24.09
CA SER A 21 -13.62 34.04 -23.81
C SER A 21 -14.29 34.51 -25.10
N ASN A 22 -15.53 34.09 -25.36
CA ASN A 22 -16.40 34.74 -26.34
C ASN A 22 -17.69 35.22 -25.67
N ALA A 23 -17.80 36.54 -25.49
CA ALA A 23 -18.99 37.21 -24.99
C ALA A 23 -20.00 37.43 -26.13
N ARG A 24 -21.22 36.91 -25.96
CA ARG A 24 -22.37 37.23 -26.84
C ARG A 24 -23.43 37.93 -25.99
N LYS A 25 -23.71 39.20 -26.31
CA LYS A 25 -24.82 39.98 -25.76
C LYS A 25 -26.16 39.35 -26.21
N SER A 26 -27.04 39.07 -25.28
CA SER A 26 -28.46 38.81 -25.54
C SER A 26 -29.29 39.55 -24.50
N SER A 27 -30.04 40.55 -24.97
CA SER A 27 -31.03 41.29 -24.21
C SER A 27 -32.30 40.44 -24.07
N SER A 28 -32.77 40.21 -22.85
CA SER A 28 -34.12 39.69 -22.61
C SER A 28 -34.78 40.44 -21.45
N SER A 29 -36.06 40.75 -21.63
CA SER A 29 -36.91 41.58 -20.79
C SER A 29 -37.27 40.88 -19.48
N PHE A 30 -37.19 41.63 -18.38
CA PHE A 30 -37.60 41.21 -17.04
C PHE A 30 -39.13 41.17 -16.90
N ASN A 31 -39.67 40.02 -16.46
CA ASN A 31 -41.05 39.86 -15.96
C ASN A 31 -41.01 39.56 -14.45
N PRO A 32 -41.64 40.36 -13.56
CA PRO A 32 -41.36 40.32 -12.12
C PRO A 32 -42.38 39.52 -11.28
N LEU A 33 -42.77 38.31 -11.68
CA LEU A 33 -43.72 37.48 -10.89
C LEU A 33 -43.36 35.97 -10.80
N GLY A 34 -42.08 35.60 -10.87
CA GLY A 34 -41.63 34.19 -10.86
C GLY A 34 -40.83 33.71 -9.65
N ASN A 35 -40.84 34.44 -8.51
CA ASN A 35 -39.69 34.38 -7.58
C ASN A 35 -39.85 33.55 -6.28
N LEU A 36 -40.83 32.63 -6.17
CA LEU A 36 -40.93 31.74 -5.00
C LEU A 36 -40.74 30.25 -5.30
N PHE A 37 -40.88 29.81 -6.55
CA PHE A 37 -40.53 28.44 -6.96
C PHE A 37 -39.04 28.28 -7.30
N PHE A 38 -38.36 29.37 -7.64
CA PHE A 38 -36.98 29.36 -8.11
C PHE A 38 -35.95 29.04 -7.01
N LEU A 39 -36.23 29.44 -5.76
CA LEU A 39 -35.29 29.25 -4.64
C LEU A 39 -35.19 27.77 -4.19
N GLY A 40 -36.28 27.00 -4.28
CA GLY A 40 -36.31 25.59 -3.91
C GLY A 40 -35.47 24.72 -4.85
N GLU A 41 -35.56 24.97 -6.17
CA GLU A 41 -34.75 24.26 -7.17
C GLU A 41 -33.27 24.65 -7.10
N ILE A 42 -32.95 25.91 -6.78
CA ILE A 42 -31.57 26.35 -6.58
C ILE A 42 -30.92 25.63 -5.40
N VAL A 43 -31.59 25.51 -4.24
CA VAL A 43 -31.03 24.83 -3.06
C VAL A 43 -30.88 23.32 -3.29
N LEU A 44 -31.83 22.68 -3.97
CA LEU A 44 -31.75 21.26 -4.33
C LEU A 44 -30.67 20.97 -5.39
N SER A 45 -30.52 21.86 -6.37
CA SER A 45 -29.44 21.82 -7.36
C SER A 45 -28.07 22.02 -6.70
N TYR A 46 -27.97 22.93 -5.73
CA TYR A 46 -26.74 23.15 -4.96
C TYR A 46 -26.38 21.96 -4.08
N LYS A 47 -27.36 21.31 -3.42
CA LYS A 47 -27.12 20.08 -2.63
C LYS A 47 -26.72 18.88 -3.50
N LYS A 48 -27.37 18.67 -4.66
CA LYS A 48 -27.03 17.59 -5.60
C LYS A 48 -25.69 17.84 -6.29
N GLY A 49 -25.44 19.06 -6.76
CA GLY A 49 -24.17 19.46 -7.36
C GLY A 49 -23.01 19.42 -6.37
N SER A 50 -23.22 19.82 -5.11
CA SER A 50 -22.23 19.70 -4.04
C SER A 50 -21.93 18.24 -3.69
N LEU A 51 -22.93 17.35 -3.62
CA LEU A 51 -22.72 15.92 -3.40
C LEU A 51 -21.97 15.25 -4.57
N ILE A 52 -22.27 15.62 -5.81
CA ILE A 52 -21.57 15.11 -6.99
C ILE A 52 -20.12 15.61 -7.04
N LEU A 53 -19.87 16.88 -6.72
CA LEU A 53 -18.51 17.44 -6.64
C LEU A 53 -17.68 16.82 -5.51
N VAL A 54 -18.27 16.54 -4.34
CA VAL A 54 -17.61 15.80 -3.25
C VAL A 54 -17.30 14.36 -3.68
N SER A 55 -18.22 13.68 -4.37
CA SER A 55 -18.01 12.31 -4.86
C SER A 55 -16.93 12.22 -5.94
N ILE A 56 -16.86 13.20 -6.84
CA ILE A 56 -15.82 13.30 -7.88
C ILE A 56 -14.47 13.62 -7.23
N PHE A 57 -14.42 14.53 -6.25
CA PHE A 57 -13.21 14.85 -5.48
C PHE A 57 -12.71 13.64 -4.66
N LEU A 58 -13.61 12.82 -4.12
CA LEU A 58 -13.27 11.56 -3.42
C LEU A 58 -12.74 10.48 -4.38
N SER A 59 -13.20 10.49 -5.63
CA SER A 59 -12.81 9.54 -6.67
C SER A 59 -11.45 9.89 -7.32
N PHE A 60 -10.98 11.13 -7.18
CA PHE A 60 -9.63 11.56 -7.58
C PHE A 60 -8.53 11.22 -6.57
N LEU A 61 -8.84 10.55 -5.45
CA LEU A 61 -7.85 9.88 -4.61
C LEU A 61 -7.38 8.55 -5.27
N VAL A 62 -7.04 8.63 -6.55
CA VAL A 62 -6.47 7.55 -7.34
C VAL A 62 -5.19 7.09 -6.65
N GLN A 63 -5.25 5.85 -6.15
CA GLN A 63 -4.25 5.21 -5.32
C GLN A 63 -2.89 5.11 -6.01
N CYS A 64 -1.96 6.01 -5.66
CA CYS A 64 -0.54 5.78 -5.88
C CYS A 64 0.02 4.90 -4.76
N ASN A 65 -0.20 3.58 -4.84
CA ASN A 65 0.30 2.62 -3.84
C ASN A 65 1.63 1.95 -4.27
N GLY A 66 2.16 2.31 -5.44
CA GLY A 66 3.35 1.72 -6.03
C GLY A 66 3.07 0.46 -6.84
N THR A 67 3.85 0.25 -7.90
CA THR A 67 3.78 -0.98 -8.71
C THR A 67 4.39 -2.15 -7.95
N ARG A 68 3.76 -3.33 -8.04
CA ARG A 68 4.31 -4.54 -7.43
C ARG A 68 5.70 -4.85 -8.02
N PRO A 69 6.74 -5.10 -7.21
CA PRO A 69 8.07 -5.44 -7.70
C PRO A 69 8.07 -6.77 -8.47
N THR A 70 8.87 -6.86 -9.52
CA THR A 70 9.11 -8.12 -10.27
C THR A 70 10.10 -9.05 -9.57
N THR A 71 10.73 -8.58 -8.49
CA THR A 71 11.72 -9.32 -7.69
C THR A 71 11.10 -10.14 -6.56
N LEU A 72 9.77 -10.26 -6.52
CA LEU A 72 9.08 -11.11 -5.55
C LEU A 72 9.18 -12.59 -5.92
N GLY A 73 9.07 -13.45 -4.93
CA GLY A 73 9.22 -14.90 -5.03
C GLY A 73 10.62 -15.38 -4.63
N VAL A 74 10.71 -16.70 -4.51
CA VAL A 74 11.96 -17.39 -4.18
C VAL A 74 12.88 -17.40 -5.40
N GLN A 75 14.08 -16.86 -5.23
CA GLN A 75 15.14 -16.82 -6.25
C GLN A 75 16.39 -17.49 -5.67
N ASN A 76 16.84 -18.58 -6.30
CA ASN A 76 18.00 -19.37 -5.84
C ASN A 76 17.92 -19.77 -4.36
N GLY A 77 16.72 -20.18 -3.90
CA GLY A 77 16.47 -20.60 -2.52
C GLY A 77 16.41 -19.45 -1.50
N LYS A 78 16.42 -18.19 -1.93
CA LYS A 78 16.34 -17.01 -1.06
C LYS A 78 15.18 -16.09 -1.45
N LEU A 79 14.78 -15.21 -0.53
CA LEU A 79 13.84 -14.14 -0.83
C LEU A 79 14.53 -12.98 -1.56
N GLY A 80 13.74 -12.06 -2.11
CA GLY A 80 14.25 -10.88 -2.82
C GLY A 80 15.24 -10.05 -1.98
N ILE A 81 16.08 -9.27 -2.64
CA ILE A 81 17.07 -8.41 -1.97
C ILE A 81 16.36 -7.13 -1.45
N CYS A 82 16.78 -6.62 -0.29
CA CYS A 82 16.33 -5.32 0.17
C CYS A 82 16.99 -4.19 -0.66
N PRO A 83 16.23 -3.17 -1.11
CA PRO A 83 16.84 -1.95 -1.61
C PRO A 83 17.66 -1.28 -0.50
N GLN A 84 18.47 -0.28 -0.87
CA GLN A 84 19.30 0.49 0.08
C GLN A 84 18.50 1.47 0.95
N THR A 85 17.18 1.54 0.79
CA THR A 85 16.33 2.44 1.56
C THR A 85 15.85 1.74 2.83
N PRO A 86 15.77 2.44 3.98
CA PRO A 86 15.41 1.87 5.30
C PRO A 86 13.95 1.39 5.43
N ASN A 87 13.26 1.14 4.33
CA ASN A 87 11.88 0.67 4.28
C ASN A 87 11.79 -0.81 3.90
N CYS A 88 12.85 -1.58 4.17
CA CYS A 88 12.92 -3.02 3.95
C CYS A 88 13.69 -3.71 5.06
N VAL A 89 13.21 -4.87 5.50
CA VAL A 89 13.97 -5.81 6.34
C VAL A 89 13.95 -7.21 5.76
N SER A 90 15.01 -7.98 5.96
CA SER A 90 15.13 -9.35 5.48
C SER A 90 16.06 -10.20 6.36
N SER A 91 15.69 -11.48 6.54
CA SER A 91 16.53 -12.46 7.26
C SER A 91 17.69 -13.00 6.44
N PHE A 92 17.80 -12.61 5.17
CA PHE A 92 18.94 -12.95 4.30
C PHE A 92 20.00 -11.85 4.25
N VAL A 93 19.80 -10.74 4.98
CA VAL A 93 20.77 -9.65 5.09
C VAL A 93 21.76 -9.93 6.23
N PRO A 94 23.08 -9.70 6.03
CA PRO A 94 24.08 -9.88 7.09
C PRO A 94 23.78 -9.07 8.36
N GLU A 95 24.11 -9.62 9.53
CA GLU A 95 23.87 -8.96 10.83
C GLU A 95 24.59 -7.62 10.99
N SER A 96 25.68 -7.39 10.24
CA SER A 96 26.39 -6.11 10.21
C SER A 96 25.54 -4.96 9.65
N ASP A 97 24.53 -5.26 8.80
CA ASP A 97 23.57 -4.28 8.30
C ASP A 97 22.36 -4.25 9.23
N THR A 98 22.52 -3.55 10.35
CA THR A 98 21.50 -3.42 11.41
C THR A 98 20.20 -2.76 10.93
N GLU A 99 20.25 -2.01 9.83
CA GLU A 99 19.09 -1.31 9.26
C GLU A 99 18.14 -2.30 8.59
N HIS A 100 18.67 -3.20 7.75
CA HIS A 100 17.88 -4.13 6.95
C HIS A 100 17.82 -5.56 7.52
N THR A 101 18.72 -5.95 8.44
CA THR A 101 18.72 -7.31 9.00
C THR A 101 17.53 -7.53 9.94
N ILE A 102 16.91 -8.71 9.90
CA ILE A 102 15.92 -9.14 10.89
C ILE A 102 16.01 -10.64 11.09
N MET A 103 15.78 -11.13 12.31
CA MET A 103 15.88 -12.57 12.56
C MET A 103 14.76 -13.35 11.86
N PRO A 104 15.03 -14.57 11.36
CA PRO A 104 13.97 -15.46 10.89
C PRO A 104 13.00 -15.76 12.04
N LEU A 105 11.75 -16.07 11.71
CA LEU A 105 10.75 -16.47 12.71
C LEU A 105 10.96 -17.94 13.07
N SER A 106 11.06 -18.26 14.36
CA SER A 106 11.01 -19.64 14.84
C SER A 106 9.57 -20.04 15.16
N TYR A 107 9.28 -21.33 15.02
CA TYR A 107 8.02 -21.92 15.46
C TYR A 107 8.27 -23.28 16.13
N LYS A 108 7.25 -23.81 16.81
CA LYS A 108 7.27 -25.15 17.40
C LYS A 108 6.34 -26.08 16.62
N GLY A 109 6.70 -27.35 16.57
CA GLY A 109 5.91 -28.38 15.89
C GLY A 109 6.34 -28.62 14.45
N THR A 110 5.42 -29.19 13.67
CA THR A 110 5.57 -29.52 12.26
C THR A 110 5.54 -28.27 11.37
N PRO A 111 6.08 -28.32 10.14
CA PRO A 111 5.95 -27.22 9.17
C PRO A 111 4.49 -26.80 8.92
N GLU A 112 3.56 -27.75 8.91
CA GLU A 112 2.12 -27.50 8.73
C GLU A 112 1.52 -26.72 9.91
N GLU A 113 1.90 -27.06 11.13
CA GLU A 113 1.53 -26.31 12.34
C GLU A 113 2.14 -24.91 12.31
N GLY A 114 3.42 -24.78 11.93
CA GLY A 114 4.10 -23.50 11.75
C GLY A 114 3.39 -22.60 10.74
N LYS A 115 2.99 -23.16 9.59
CA LYS A 115 2.22 -22.45 8.56
C LYS A 115 0.83 -22.03 9.05
N THR A 116 0.16 -22.90 9.79
CA THR A 116 -1.15 -22.61 10.38
C THR A 116 -1.04 -21.45 11.38
N LYS A 117 -0.05 -21.48 12.28
CA LYS A 117 0.21 -20.41 13.25
C LYS A 117 0.58 -19.09 12.57
N LEU A 118 1.43 -19.14 11.55
CA LEU A 118 1.79 -17.95 10.76
C LEU A 118 0.53 -17.32 10.12
N LYS A 119 -0.32 -18.13 9.48
CA LYS A 119 -1.55 -17.62 8.85
C LYS A 119 -2.53 -17.04 9.87
N ALA A 120 -2.68 -17.66 11.04
CA ALA A 120 -3.49 -17.11 12.12
C ALA A 120 -2.95 -15.75 12.60
N ALA A 121 -1.65 -15.67 12.87
CA ALA A 121 -0.99 -14.43 13.29
C ALA A 121 -1.16 -13.29 12.26
N ILE A 122 -1.03 -13.61 10.97
CA ILE A 122 -1.23 -12.67 9.86
C ILE A 122 -2.70 -12.24 9.76
N GLY A 123 -3.64 -13.18 9.94
CA GLY A 123 -5.08 -12.92 9.87
C GLY A 123 -5.61 -11.97 10.94
N GLU A 124 -4.93 -11.88 12.08
CA GLU A 124 -5.25 -10.92 13.15
C GLU A 124 -4.80 -9.49 12.84
N ILE A 125 -3.95 -9.28 11.83
CA ILE A 125 -3.47 -7.96 11.47
C ILE A 125 -4.43 -7.34 10.45
N ALA A 126 -4.94 -6.15 10.76
CA ALA A 126 -5.88 -5.44 9.88
C ALA A 126 -5.25 -5.04 8.53
N ARG A 127 -6.08 -5.00 7.48
CA ARG A 127 -5.72 -4.55 6.11
C ARG A 127 -4.63 -5.42 5.47
N THR A 128 -4.76 -6.72 5.68
CA THR A 128 -3.85 -7.73 5.17
C THR A 128 -4.51 -8.55 4.07
N LYS A 129 -3.75 -8.93 3.05
CA LYS A 129 -4.23 -9.79 1.98
C LYS A 129 -3.17 -10.83 1.63
N ILE A 130 -3.51 -12.11 1.75
CA ILE A 130 -2.68 -13.19 1.23
C ILE A 130 -2.84 -13.20 -0.30
N ILE A 131 -1.72 -13.07 -1.01
CA ILE A 131 -1.69 -12.99 -2.49
C ILE A 131 -1.29 -14.33 -3.11
N LYS A 132 -0.35 -15.03 -2.49
CA LYS A 132 0.12 -16.34 -2.96
C LYS A 132 0.44 -17.24 -1.79
N GLU A 133 0.03 -18.50 -1.90
CA GLU A 133 0.30 -19.55 -0.93
C GLU A 133 0.76 -20.81 -1.68
N ASP A 134 2.05 -21.09 -1.60
CA ASP A 134 2.69 -22.31 -2.09
C ASP A 134 3.05 -23.20 -0.89
N PRO A 135 3.51 -24.46 -1.08
CA PRO A 135 3.84 -25.35 0.04
C PRO A 135 4.78 -24.74 1.08
N ASN A 136 5.90 -24.16 0.64
CA ASN A 136 6.95 -23.57 1.49
C ASN A 136 7.07 -22.04 1.38
N TYR A 137 6.15 -21.37 0.70
CA TYR A 137 6.23 -19.93 0.46
C TYR A 137 4.87 -19.25 0.62
N LEU A 138 4.86 -18.09 1.28
CA LEU A 138 3.67 -17.27 1.47
C LEU A 138 4.00 -15.81 1.14
N TYR A 139 3.18 -15.19 0.29
CA TYR A 139 3.27 -13.79 -0.06
C TYR A 139 2.02 -13.04 0.37
N VAL A 140 2.21 -11.94 1.10
CA VAL A 140 1.18 -11.16 1.75
C VAL A 140 1.41 -9.67 1.49
N GLU A 141 0.32 -8.95 1.22
CA GLU A 141 0.30 -7.50 1.15
C GLU A 141 -0.31 -6.92 2.43
N PHE A 142 0.38 -5.95 3.04
CA PHE A 142 -0.15 -5.15 4.14
C PHE A 142 -0.36 -3.73 3.67
N THR A 143 -1.54 -3.17 3.93
CA THR A 143 -1.86 -1.79 3.55
C THR A 143 -1.87 -0.87 4.78
N SER A 144 -1.13 0.23 4.73
CA SER A 144 -1.15 1.24 5.79
C SER A 144 -2.50 1.97 5.90
N LEU A 145 -2.87 2.45 7.08
CA LEU A 145 -4.18 3.07 7.32
C LEU A 145 -4.34 4.41 6.58
N ILE A 146 -3.37 5.30 6.80
CA ILE A 146 -3.46 6.73 6.44
C ILE A 146 -3.02 6.91 4.99
N TRP A 147 -1.82 6.43 4.68
CA TRP A 147 -1.17 6.68 3.39
C TRP A 147 -1.42 5.61 2.34
N ARG A 148 -2.10 4.51 2.71
CA ARG A 148 -2.44 3.37 1.83
C ARG A 148 -1.23 2.73 1.11
N TYR A 149 -0.01 3.00 1.56
CA TYR A 149 1.18 2.29 1.12
C TYR A 149 1.03 0.80 1.33
N ILE A 150 1.44 0.05 0.31
CA ILE A 150 1.46 -1.39 0.31
C ILE A 150 2.88 -1.84 0.65
N ASP A 151 2.96 -2.73 1.64
CA ASP A 151 4.16 -3.45 1.98
C ASP A 151 4.02 -4.89 1.49
N ASP A 152 5.00 -5.32 0.71
CA ASP A 152 5.14 -6.68 0.22
C ASP A 152 5.92 -7.51 1.25
N VAL A 153 5.27 -8.54 1.79
CA VAL A 153 5.83 -9.39 2.84
C VAL A 153 5.86 -10.83 2.37
N GLU A 154 7.04 -11.43 2.44
CA GLU A 154 7.31 -12.78 1.96
C GLU A 154 7.83 -13.63 3.11
N PHE A 155 7.32 -14.86 3.19
CA PHE A 155 7.72 -15.87 4.14
C PHE A 155 8.16 -17.12 3.40
N LEU A 156 9.33 -17.64 3.74
CA LEU A 156 9.92 -18.85 3.16
C LEU A 156 10.24 -19.84 4.29
N PHE A 157 9.59 -20.99 4.28
CA PHE A 157 9.82 -22.05 5.25
C PHE A 157 11.12 -22.78 4.91
N ASP A 158 12.02 -22.90 5.89
CA ASP A 158 13.22 -23.71 5.76
C ASP A 158 12.84 -25.20 5.82
N PRO A 159 13.19 -26.02 4.80
CA PRO A 159 12.91 -27.45 4.83
C PRO A 159 13.71 -28.22 5.89
N ASN A 160 14.81 -27.65 6.41
CA ASN A 160 15.74 -28.35 7.28
C ASN A 160 15.66 -27.92 8.75
N SER A 161 14.90 -26.86 9.06
CA SER A 161 14.81 -26.32 10.40
C SER A 161 13.44 -25.69 10.65
N PRO A 162 12.99 -25.55 11.92
CA PRO A 162 11.71 -24.92 12.25
C PRO A 162 11.82 -23.38 12.20
N LEU A 163 12.34 -22.87 11.07
CA LEU A 163 12.56 -21.45 10.80
C LEU A 163 11.78 -21.01 9.56
N ILE A 164 11.33 -19.77 9.61
CA ILE A 164 10.67 -19.08 8.51
C ILE A 164 11.52 -17.85 8.20
N HIS A 165 12.20 -17.88 7.06
CA HIS A 165 12.87 -16.71 6.53
C HIS A 165 11.85 -15.68 6.07
N VAL A 166 12.17 -14.41 6.26
CA VAL A 166 11.23 -13.31 6.04
C VAL A 166 11.86 -12.17 5.27
N ARG A 167 11.02 -11.49 4.48
CA ARG A 167 11.30 -10.18 3.91
C ARG A 167 10.05 -9.33 4.02
N SER A 168 10.18 -8.07 4.44
CA SER A 168 9.08 -7.09 4.50
C SER A 168 9.56 -5.78 3.91
N ALA A 169 8.95 -5.33 2.81
CA ALA A 169 9.42 -4.16 2.06
C ALA A 169 8.27 -3.28 1.57
N SER A 170 8.41 -1.96 1.74
CA SER A 170 7.43 -1.01 1.22
C SER A 170 7.63 -0.77 -0.27
N ARG A 171 6.54 -0.65 -1.06
CA ARG A 171 6.65 -0.32 -2.50
C ARG A 171 7.09 1.10 -2.79
N LEU A 172 6.74 2.02 -1.88
CA LEU A 172 7.00 3.44 -2.00
C LEU A 172 7.59 3.99 -0.70
N GLY A 173 8.12 5.21 -0.78
CA GLY A 173 8.74 5.90 0.33
C GLY A 173 10.24 5.63 0.44
N LYS A 174 10.92 6.49 1.19
CA LYS A 174 12.36 6.35 1.50
C LYS A 174 12.61 5.81 2.90
N SER A 175 11.60 5.82 3.76
CA SER A 175 11.61 5.27 5.10
C SER A 175 10.17 4.91 5.48
N ASP A 176 10.02 3.88 6.29
CA ASP A 176 8.76 3.41 6.85
C ASP A 176 8.69 3.65 8.38
N PHE A 177 9.66 4.37 8.96
CA PHE A 177 9.83 4.54 10.40
C PHE A 177 9.84 3.22 11.19
N GLY A 178 10.39 2.15 10.59
CA GLY A 178 10.49 0.83 11.20
C GLY A 178 9.19 0.01 11.19
N VAL A 179 8.17 0.44 10.44
CA VAL A 179 6.88 -0.28 10.34
C VAL A 179 7.08 -1.73 9.87
N ASN A 180 7.94 -1.98 8.88
CA ASN A 180 8.20 -3.34 8.40
C ASN A 180 8.85 -4.21 9.49
N ARG A 181 9.85 -3.69 10.21
CA ARG A 181 10.46 -4.38 11.34
C ARG A 181 9.44 -4.69 12.43
N LYS A 182 8.68 -3.67 12.87
CA LYS A 182 7.66 -3.81 13.91
C LYS A 182 6.62 -4.87 13.53
N ARG A 183 6.19 -4.92 12.27
CA ARG A 183 5.25 -5.93 11.78
C ARG A 183 5.77 -7.34 11.96
N ILE A 184 7.01 -7.60 11.53
CA ILE A 184 7.60 -8.93 11.65
C ILE A 184 7.75 -9.34 13.11
N GLU A 185 8.14 -8.41 13.99
CA GLU A 185 8.23 -8.69 15.43
C GLU A 185 6.85 -8.94 16.06
N THR A 186 5.81 -8.21 15.67
CA THR A 186 4.42 -8.53 16.09
C THR A 186 3.99 -9.92 15.63
N ILE A 187 4.35 -10.32 14.40
CA ILE A 187 4.06 -11.67 13.90
C ILE A 187 4.84 -12.71 14.72
N ARG A 188 6.11 -12.45 15.06
CA ARG A 188 6.93 -13.31 15.90
C ARG A 188 6.29 -13.59 17.26
N GLU A 189 5.80 -12.54 17.92
CA GLU A 189 5.13 -12.66 19.21
C GLU A 189 3.87 -13.52 19.10
N LYS A 190 3.04 -13.29 18.08
CA LYS A 190 1.80 -14.03 17.85
C LYS A 190 2.02 -15.52 17.55
N ILE A 191 3.05 -15.87 16.78
CA ILE A 191 3.37 -17.28 16.47
C ILE A 191 3.83 -18.05 17.72
N ASN A 192 4.50 -17.37 18.66
CA ASN A 192 5.05 -18.01 19.86
C ASN A 192 4.10 -17.99 21.07
N SER A 193 3.06 -17.16 21.03
CA SER A 193 2.05 -17.06 22.10
C SER A 193 0.87 -18.04 21.92
N ASN A 194 0.71 -18.59 20.71
CA ASN A 194 -0.28 -19.61 20.33
C ASN A 194 0.42 -20.93 20.00
#